data_AF-A0A2V8LFP5-F1
#
_entry.id   AF-A0A2V8LFP5-F1
#
_cell.length_a   1.000
_cell.length_b   1.000
_cell.length_c   1.000
_cell.angle_alpha   90.00
_cell.angle_beta   90.00
_cell.angle_gamma   90.00
#
_symmetry.space_group_name_H-M   'P 1'
#
loop_
_entity.id
_entity.type
_entity.pdbx_description
1 polymer ?
#
loop_
_entity_poly.entity_id
_entity_poly.type
_entity_poly.pdbx_seq_one_letter_code
_entity_poly.pdbx_strand_id
1 'polypeptide(L)'
;MTVLSLVMIAAMAPVASAQLQPPEFRGLRGAPFPSMNPPPDVRSYGEGPAWDGKPPDGIQPLPLDMFTSKDFYKDRELWKDQRYWRCNSPRQITDMRSGGAGQSTSDPRIGSNPPISARWGDCKMDWPRENIVSPYPFKTAKEHYQALMADAKSRGGPTRHTYETMPKWDGTYGEYVPQGRRVWNYSCANQVPTLLSLLTPEYQQRMVRQIYHEGVNAAHQWSASYCWPEGFMRQWATGPKPSRIIVTPEIVTFMGSGIWRIVQLDKESPPRADVPQWYGDTIGFWDKDALIMWTSNIQGWNQHSSWEWSNKLEAIEILTPVRDTAGKFIGIDWEAIFYDSEALAQPVRTLWHRNYQQSWGAAGRLAWTECTRPLYPVDGFATQVAPGQVIEYRVPDMLDRPWAKIWAEYFEKNMDRPKEELDLGFK
;
A
#
# COMPACT_ATOMS: atom_id res chain seq x y z
N MET A 1 -39.42 -25.26 51.77
CA MET A 1 -38.76 -25.15 50.46
C MET A 1 -39.11 -23.79 49.89
N THR A 2 -38.16 -22.86 49.95
CA THR A 2 -38.30 -21.52 49.37
C THR A 2 -36.92 -21.15 48.86
N VAL A 3 -36.75 -21.18 47.54
CA VAL A 3 -35.50 -20.93 46.84
C VAL A 3 -35.31 -19.41 46.77
N LEU A 4 -34.23 -18.90 47.38
CA LEU A 4 -33.80 -17.51 47.27
C LEU A 4 -32.90 -17.39 46.03
N SER A 5 -33.42 -16.81 44.96
CA SER A 5 -32.63 -16.49 43.75
C SER A 5 -31.87 -15.18 43.97
N LEU A 6 -30.53 -15.25 44.05
CA LEU A 6 -29.66 -14.07 43.95
C LEU A 6 -29.60 -13.61 42.49
N VAL A 7 -30.12 -12.41 42.22
CA VAL A 7 -29.90 -11.69 40.96
C VAL A 7 -28.61 -10.88 41.11
N MET A 8 -27.53 -11.29 40.45
CA MET A 8 -26.36 -10.42 40.26
C MET A 8 -26.67 -9.41 39.14
N ILE A 9 -26.81 -8.14 39.52
CA ILE A 9 -26.81 -7.01 38.59
C ILE A 9 -25.35 -6.68 38.29
N ALA A 10 -24.86 -7.06 37.11
CA ALA A 10 -23.56 -6.60 36.62
C ALA A 10 -23.68 -5.14 36.19
N ALA A 11 -23.16 -4.23 37.02
CA ALA A 11 -22.97 -2.84 36.65
C ALA A 11 -21.90 -2.76 35.56
N MET A 12 -22.31 -2.47 34.31
CA MET A 12 -21.38 -2.05 33.27
C MET A 12 -20.83 -0.67 33.63
N ALA A 13 -19.57 -0.61 34.05
CA ALA A 13 -18.85 0.64 34.11
C ALA A 13 -18.66 1.18 32.69
N PRO A 14 -18.89 2.47 32.42
CA PRO A 14 -18.65 3.04 31.11
C PRO A 14 -17.14 2.98 30.82
N VAL A 15 -16.79 2.46 29.66
CA VAL A 15 -15.43 2.51 29.11
C VAL A 15 -15.07 3.97 28.98
N ALA A 16 -14.21 4.46 29.86
CA ALA A 16 -13.67 5.80 29.81
C ALA A 16 -12.98 6.00 28.44
N SER A 17 -13.43 7.01 27.69
CA SER A 17 -12.72 7.51 26.52
C SER A 17 -11.30 7.85 26.94
N ALA A 18 -10.33 7.07 26.49
CA ALA A 18 -8.92 7.36 26.70
C ALA A 18 -8.63 8.73 26.06
N GLN A 19 -8.34 9.71 26.91
CA GLN A 19 -7.77 10.99 26.49
C GLN A 19 -6.49 10.69 25.71
N LEU A 20 -6.49 11.00 24.42
CA LEU A 20 -5.33 10.95 23.53
C LEU A 20 -4.34 12.06 23.94
N GLN A 21 -3.56 11.81 24.98
CA GLN A 21 -2.27 12.45 25.14
C GLN A 21 -1.30 11.74 24.17
N PRO A 22 -0.52 12.46 23.35
CA PRO A 22 0.49 11.81 22.52
C PRO A 22 1.45 11.02 23.42
N PRO A 23 1.72 9.74 23.14
CA PRO A 23 2.56 8.92 24.01
C PRO A 23 3.96 9.51 24.15
N GLU A 24 4.48 9.57 25.38
CA GLU A 24 5.89 9.92 25.61
C GLU A 24 6.80 8.93 24.87
N PHE A 25 7.63 9.45 23.95
CA PHE A 25 8.56 8.67 23.15
C PHE A 25 9.81 8.31 23.96
N ARG A 26 10.01 7.03 24.27
CA ARG A 26 11.31 6.52 24.75
C ARG A 26 12.13 6.00 23.56
N GLY A 27 12.71 6.92 22.78
CA GLY A 27 13.56 6.63 21.61
C GLY A 27 12.85 6.82 20.26
N LEU A 28 13.63 6.78 19.16
CA LEU A 28 13.12 7.00 17.79
C LEU A 28 12.71 5.71 17.05
N ARG A 29 12.80 4.55 17.70
CA ARG A 29 12.46 3.24 17.12
C ARG A 29 11.08 2.79 17.58
N GLY A 30 10.29 2.25 16.64
CA GLY A 30 9.06 1.52 16.98
C GLY A 30 8.05 2.41 17.69
N ALA A 31 7.87 3.65 17.20
CA ALA A 31 6.94 4.61 17.81
C ALA A 31 5.57 3.96 18.09
N PRO A 32 5.02 4.11 19.31
CA PRO A 32 3.72 3.56 19.64
C PRO A 32 2.66 4.01 18.64
N PHE A 33 1.85 3.06 18.22
CA PHE A 33 0.73 3.30 17.31
C PHE A 33 -0.45 2.49 17.82
N PRO A 34 -1.69 2.82 17.43
CA PRO A 34 -2.80 1.88 17.54
C PRO A 34 -2.33 0.49 17.11
N SER A 35 -2.38 -0.46 18.04
CA SER A 35 -1.72 -1.77 17.96
C SER A 35 -2.26 -2.69 16.87
N MET A 36 -3.37 -2.30 16.25
CA MET A 36 -4.01 -3.02 15.15
C MET A 36 -3.79 -2.23 13.87
N ASN A 37 -3.12 -2.82 12.89
CA ASN A 37 -3.00 -2.26 11.54
C ASN A 37 -3.99 -3.03 10.67
N PRO A 38 -4.94 -2.35 10.01
CA PRO A 38 -6.35 -2.36 10.41
C PRO A 38 -6.85 -3.72 10.97
N PRO A 39 -7.70 -3.73 12.01
CA PRO A 39 -8.32 -4.95 12.49
C PRO A 39 -8.95 -5.77 11.35
N PRO A 40 -8.88 -7.11 11.39
CA PRO A 40 -9.48 -8.00 10.40
C PRO A 40 -10.93 -7.72 10.00
N ASP A 41 -11.69 -7.20 10.95
CA ASP A 41 -13.11 -6.85 10.91
C ASP A 41 -13.35 -5.43 10.35
N VAL A 42 -12.33 -4.58 10.30
CA VAL A 42 -12.38 -3.30 9.57
C VAL A 42 -12.21 -3.57 8.09
N ARG A 43 -13.30 -4.04 7.49
CA ARG A 43 -13.44 -4.18 6.06
C ARG A 43 -14.62 -3.35 5.66
N SER A 44 -14.45 -2.48 4.67
CA SER A 44 -15.56 -1.73 4.09
C SER A 44 -16.53 -2.63 3.29
N TYR A 45 -16.50 -3.97 3.45
CA TYR A 45 -17.36 -4.86 2.66
C TYR A 45 -18.79 -4.63 3.13
N GLY A 46 -19.69 -4.31 2.20
CA GLY A 46 -21.10 -4.26 2.55
C GLY A 46 -21.53 -5.61 3.10
N GLU A 47 -22.09 -5.63 4.31
CA GLU A 47 -22.85 -6.76 4.81
C GLU A 47 -24.33 -6.62 4.36
N GLY A 48 -24.95 -7.73 3.97
CA GLY A 48 -26.38 -7.75 3.64
C GLY A 48 -26.76 -7.42 2.18
N PRO A 49 -28.05 -7.63 1.82
CA PRO A 49 -28.53 -7.82 0.44
C PRO A 49 -28.80 -6.53 -0.34
N ALA A 50 -28.06 -5.44 -0.09
CA ALA A 50 -28.15 -4.23 -0.91
C ALA A 50 -27.50 -4.49 -2.28
N TRP A 51 -28.23 -5.22 -3.11
CA TRP A 51 -27.87 -5.72 -4.42
C TRP A 51 -28.18 -4.67 -5.50
N ASP A 52 -27.40 -4.67 -6.59
CA ASP A 52 -27.68 -3.92 -7.82
C ASP A 52 -27.76 -2.38 -7.68
N GLY A 53 -26.90 -1.79 -6.84
CA GLY A 53 -26.79 -0.33 -6.70
C GLY A 53 -27.74 0.32 -5.71
N LYS A 54 -28.58 -0.46 -5.01
CA LYS A 54 -29.46 0.06 -3.95
C LYS A 54 -28.63 0.59 -2.75
N PRO A 55 -28.88 1.82 -2.26
CA PRO A 55 -28.21 2.33 -1.06
C PRO A 55 -28.64 1.56 0.21
N PRO A 56 -27.76 1.45 1.23
CA PRO A 56 -28.11 0.90 2.53
C PRO A 56 -29.22 1.70 3.22
N ASP A 57 -29.98 1.05 4.10
CA ASP A 57 -31.05 1.71 4.87
C ASP A 57 -30.49 2.89 5.69
N GLY A 58 -31.18 4.03 5.63
CA GLY A 58 -30.76 5.26 6.31
C GLY A 58 -29.68 6.07 5.60
N ILE A 59 -29.14 5.60 4.47
CA ILE A 59 -28.18 6.34 3.64
C ILE A 59 -28.92 7.00 2.47
N GLN A 60 -28.95 8.34 2.46
CA GLN A 60 -29.48 9.09 1.32
C GLN A 60 -28.38 9.26 0.26
N PRO A 61 -28.54 8.70 -0.96
CA PRO A 61 -27.56 8.83 -2.03
C PRO A 61 -27.43 10.27 -2.52
N LEU A 62 -26.27 10.61 -3.08
CA LEU A 62 -26.07 11.87 -3.80
C LEU A 62 -26.81 11.82 -5.15
N PRO A 63 -27.21 12.98 -5.71
CA PRO A 63 -27.75 13.03 -7.08
C PRO A 63 -26.77 12.56 -8.15
N LEU A 64 -25.46 12.65 -7.86
CA LEU A 64 -24.36 12.25 -8.71
C LEU A 64 -23.33 11.49 -7.88
N ASP A 65 -22.90 10.34 -8.38
CA ASP A 65 -21.82 9.53 -7.82
C ASP A 65 -20.82 9.15 -8.92
N MET A 66 -19.68 8.57 -8.53
CA MET A 66 -18.64 8.17 -9.48
C MET A 66 -19.16 7.22 -10.58
N PHE A 67 -20.09 6.31 -10.25
CA PHE A 67 -20.61 5.30 -11.16
C PHE A 67 -21.64 5.83 -12.16
N THR A 68 -22.19 7.01 -11.90
CA THR A 68 -23.15 7.71 -12.76
C THR A 68 -22.55 8.94 -13.43
N SER A 69 -21.38 9.37 -12.99
CA SER A 69 -20.59 10.44 -13.62
C SER A 69 -20.15 10.07 -15.04
N LYS A 70 -20.06 11.10 -15.88
CA LYS A 70 -19.48 11.04 -17.23
C LYS A 70 -18.15 11.77 -17.33
N ASP A 71 -17.80 12.53 -16.30
CA ASP A 71 -16.63 13.41 -16.26
C ASP A 71 -16.25 13.65 -14.79
N PHE A 72 -15.43 12.75 -14.25
CA PHE A 72 -15.04 12.81 -12.85
C PHE A 72 -14.23 14.07 -12.49
N TYR A 73 -13.66 14.78 -13.47
CA TYR A 73 -12.94 16.05 -13.23
C TYR A 73 -13.87 17.16 -12.75
N LYS A 74 -15.15 17.14 -13.16
CA LYS A 74 -16.17 18.11 -12.71
C LYS A 74 -16.67 17.86 -11.29
N ASP A 75 -16.42 16.67 -10.77
CA ASP A 75 -17.00 16.19 -9.53
C ASP A 75 -16.09 16.43 -8.32
N ARG A 76 -15.07 17.28 -8.47
CA ARG A 76 -14.01 17.49 -7.47
C ARG A 76 -14.54 17.84 -6.08
N GLU A 77 -15.60 18.64 -6.01
CA GLU A 77 -16.24 19.03 -4.75
C GLU A 77 -16.93 17.84 -4.04
N LEU A 78 -17.26 16.77 -4.79
CA LEU A 78 -17.90 15.56 -4.26
C LEU A 78 -16.90 14.49 -3.82
N TRP A 79 -15.63 14.57 -4.24
CA TRP A 79 -14.64 13.50 -3.98
C TRP A 79 -14.39 13.23 -2.49
N LYS A 80 -14.64 14.21 -1.62
CA LYS A 80 -14.49 14.04 -0.16
C LYS A 80 -15.74 13.48 0.53
N ASP A 81 -16.87 13.38 -0.17
CA ASP A 81 -18.08 12.74 0.34
C ASP A 81 -18.02 11.24 0.07
N GLN A 82 -18.08 10.41 1.12
CA GLN A 82 -18.05 8.95 1.00
C GLN A 82 -19.16 8.39 0.10
N ARG A 83 -20.29 9.08 -0.01
CA ARG A 83 -21.43 8.66 -0.84
C ARG A 83 -21.15 8.78 -2.33
N TYR A 84 -20.24 9.67 -2.75
CA TYR A 84 -19.79 9.74 -4.15
C TYR A 84 -19.12 8.43 -4.60
N TRP A 85 -18.54 7.69 -3.66
CA TRP A 85 -17.90 6.40 -3.87
C TRP A 85 -18.81 5.21 -3.49
N ARG A 86 -20.08 5.48 -3.17
CA ARG A 86 -21.02 4.52 -2.56
C ARG A 86 -20.44 3.83 -1.33
N CYS A 87 -19.66 4.56 -0.53
CA CYS A 87 -19.00 4.08 0.68
C CYS A 87 -18.08 2.86 0.47
N ASN A 88 -17.51 2.71 -0.73
CA ASN A 88 -16.55 1.66 -1.00
C ASN A 88 -15.13 2.12 -0.72
N SER A 89 -14.29 1.16 -0.38
CA SER A 89 -12.85 1.29 -0.43
C SER A 89 -12.35 1.30 -1.88
N PRO A 90 -11.19 1.91 -2.17
CA PRO A 90 -10.58 1.85 -3.50
C PRO A 90 -10.43 0.41 -4.02
N ARG A 91 -9.97 -0.51 -3.16
CA ARG A 91 -9.78 -1.91 -3.54
C ARG A 91 -11.08 -2.59 -3.91
N GLN A 92 -12.18 -2.25 -3.23
CA GLN A 92 -13.49 -2.80 -3.55
C GLN A 92 -13.99 -2.36 -4.90
N ILE A 93 -13.88 -1.06 -5.19
CA ILE A 93 -14.25 -0.48 -6.48
C ILE A 93 -13.49 -1.18 -7.60
N THR A 94 -12.17 -1.32 -7.46
CA THR A 94 -11.36 -2.01 -8.46
C THR A 94 -11.77 -3.47 -8.63
N ASP A 95 -12.00 -4.17 -7.52
CA ASP A 95 -12.33 -5.59 -7.51
C ASP A 95 -13.67 -5.89 -8.18
N MET A 96 -14.62 -4.93 -8.19
CA MET A 96 -15.93 -5.07 -8.86
C MET A 96 -15.83 -5.51 -10.31
N ARG A 97 -14.76 -5.08 -11.00
CA ARG A 97 -14.58 -5.28 -12.44
C ARG A 97 -13.40 -6.18 -12.80
N SER A 98 -12.72 -6.78 -11.80
CA SER A 98 -11.53 -7.62 -12.03
C SER A 98 -11.82 -9.11 -11.88
N GLY A 99 -11.19 -9.97 -12.68
CA GLY A 99 -11.41 -11.43 -12.64
C GLY A 99 -10.97 -12.16 -11.37
N GLY A 100 -10.18 -11.52 -10.50
CA GLY A 100 -9.72 -12.10 -9.22
C GLY A 100 -10.68 -11.91 -8.04
N ALA A 101 -11.67 -11.00 -8.17
CA ALA A 101 -12.60 -10.64 -7.09
C ALA A 101 -13.98 -10.12 -7.57
N GLY A 102 -14.28 -10.17 -8.89
CA GLY A 102 -15.49 -9.66 -9.52
C GLY A 102 -16.01 -10.52 -10.69
N GLN A 103 -17.33 -10.46 -10.89
CA GLN A 103 -18.28 -11.26 -11.70
C GLN A 103 -18.19 -12.80 -11.63
N SER A 104 -17.01 -13.38 -11.46
CA SER A 104 -16.80 -14.84 -11.43
C SER A 104 -16.56 -15.39 -10.01
N THR A 105 -16.87 -14.61 -8.97
CA THR A 105 -16.79 -15.02 -7.56
C THR A 105 -18.18 -15.38 -7.02
N SER A 106 -18.24 -16.13 -5.93
CA SER A 106 -19.49 -16.42 -5.22
C SER A 106 -20.11 -15.20 -4.51
N ASP A 107 -19.48 -14.02 -4.58
CA ASP A 107 -19.95 -12.74 -4.06
C ASP A 107 -19.69 -11.63 -5.11
N PRO A 108 -20.49 -11.57 -6.19
CA PRO A 108 -20.36 -10.56 -7.23
C PRO A 108 -20.59 -9.15 -6.66
N ARG A 109 -19.61 -8.26 -6.84
CA ARG A 109 -19.63 -6.90 -6.28
C ARG A 109 -20.24 -5.85 -7.22
N ILE A 110 -20.65 -6.25 -8.41
CA ILE A 110 -21.40 -5.42 -9.36
C ILE A 110 -22.53 -6.24 -9.95
N GLY A 111 -23.73 -5.67 -9.93
CA GLY A 111 -24.95 -6.35 -10.36
C GLY A 111 -25.15 -6.34 -11.89
N SER A 112 -26.41 -6.45 -12.31
CA SER A 112 -26.81 -6.78 -13.68
C SER A 112 -26.53 -5.69 -14.72
N ASN A 113 -26.40 -4.43 -14.29
CA ASN A 113 -26.22 -3.27 -15.17
C ASN A 113 -24.98 -2.42 -14.81
N PRO A 114 -23.75 -2.93 -15.00
CA PRO A 114 -22.53 -2.18 -14.71
C PRO A 114 -22.39 -0.95 -15.64
N PRO A 115 -21.87 0.19 -15.15
CA PRO A 115 -21.35 0.43 -13.80
C PRO A 115 -22.42 0.80 -12.78
N ILE A 116 -23.64 1.15 -13.21
CA ILE A 116 -24.71 1.71 -12.37
C ILE A 116 -25.14 0.75 -11.26
N SER A 117 -25.00 -0.55 -11.47
CA SER A 117 -25.27 -1.61 -10.49
C SER A 117 -24.20 -1.82 -9.41
N ALA A 118 -23.17 -0.97 -9.35
CA ALA A 118 -22.10 -1.09 -8.36
C ALA A 118 -22.65 -1.11 -6.93
N ARG A 119 -22.25 -2.12 -6.17
CA ARG A 119 -22.72 -2.33 -4.80
C ARG A 119 -22.22 -1.21 -3.87
N TRP A 120 -22.99 -0.89 -2.84
CA TRP A 120 -22.55 -0.01 -1.76
C TRP A 120 -21.68 -0.77 -0.75
N GLY A 121 -20.63 -0.12 -0.26
CA GLY A 121 -19.89 -0.57 0.92
C GLY A 121 -20.56 -0.14 2.22
N ASP A 122 -19.92 -0.41 3.36
CA ASP A 122 -20.39 0.05 4.67
C ASP A 122 -19.84 1.44 5.00
N CYS A 123 -20.72 2.44 5.00
CA CYS A 123 -20.39 3.83 5.32
C CYS A 123 -19.92 4.06 6.78
N LYS A 124 -20.02 3.04 7.65
CA LYS A 124 -19.52 3.11 9.04
C LYS A 124 -18.10 2.55 9.17
N MET A 125 -17.60 1.86 8.16
CA MET A 125 -16.30 1.20 8.19
C MET A 125 -15.26 2.08 7.51
N ASP A 126 -14.28 2.52 8.27
CA ASP A 126 -13.10 3.23 7.77
C ASP A 126 -11.90 3.02 8.68
N TRP A 127 -10.72 2.96 8.09
CA TRP A 127 -9.45 3.02 8.80
C TRP A 127 -8.95 4.46 8.75
N PRO A 128 -9.02 5.19 9.89
CA PRO A 128 -8.95 6.64 9.87
C PRO A 128 -7.55 7.15 9.51
N ARG A 129 -7.51 8.36 8.93
CA ARG A 129 -6.29 9.04 8.48
C ARG A 129 -5.21 9.09 9.56
N GLU A 130 -5.59 9.42 10.78
CA GLU A 130 -4.73 9.52 11.96
C GLU A 130 -3.99 8.21 12.27
N ASN A 131 -4.54 7.08 11.84
CA ASN A 131 -3.91 5.76 11.92
C ASN A 131 -3.09 5.41 10.66
N ILE A 132 -2.76 6.38 9.81
CA ILE A 132 -1.95 6.19 8.60
C ILE A 132 -0.79 7.17 8.59
N VAL A 133 -1.04 8.41 9.03
CA VAL A 133 -0.02 9.45 9.06
C VAL A 133 1.13 9.09 9.99
N SER A 134 2.34 9.46 9.58
CA SER A 134 3.55 9.24 10.36
C SER A 134 3.46 10.00 11.69
N PRO A 135 3.76 9.35 12.83
CA PRO A 135 3.83 10.03 14.13
C PRO A 135 5.13 10.80 14.33
N TYR A 136 6.12 10.63 13.44
CA TYR A 136 7.42 11.28 13.57
C TYR A 136 7.38 12.73 13.07
N PRO A 137 8.10 13.66 13.74
CA PRO A 137 8.03 15.09 13.44
C PRO A 137 8.83 15.51 12.19
N PHE A 138 9.52 14.58 11.54
CA PHE A 138 10.43 14.87 10.43
C PHE A 138 9.68 15.19 9.15
N LYS A 139 10.19 16.14 8.36
CA LYS A 139 9.60 16.52 7.08
C LYS A 139 10.20 15.75 5.90
N THR A 140 11.43 15.26 6.06
CA THR A 140 12.16 14.51 5.02
C THR A 140 12.70 13.18 5.54
N ALA A 141 12.92 12.22 4.65
CA ALA A 141 13.55 10.95 4.99
C ALA A 141 14.98 11.19 5.50
N LYS A 142 15.73 12.09 4.86
CA LYS A 142 17.09 12.46 5.28
C LYS A 142 17.16 12.94 6.74
N GLU A 143 16.29 13.89 7.14
CA GLU A 143 16.23 14.36 8.53
C GLU A 143 15.94 13.21 9.50
N HIS A 144 14.99 12.35 9.15
CA HIS A 144 14.61 11.20 9.97
C HIS A 144 15.77 10.18 10.11
N TYR A 145 16.41 9.81 9.01
CA TYR A 145 17.55 8.89 9.02
C TYR A 145 18.73 9.44 9.84
N GLN A 146 19.04 10.72 9.69
CA GLN A 146 20.09 11.39 10.47
C GLN A 146 19.77 11.42 11.96
N ALA A 147 18.51 11.63 12.33
CA ALA A 147 18.07 11.57 13.72
C ALA A 147 18.20 10.16 14.29
N LEU A 148 17.78 9.12 13.54
CA LEU A 148 17.94 7.71 13.92
C LEU A 148 19.42 7.34 14.09
N MET A 149 20.30 7.81 13.21
CA MET A 149 21.75 7.60 13.29
C MET A 149 22.35 8.29 14.53
N ALA A 150 21.95 9.53 14.81
CA ALA A 150 22.41 10.26 16.00
C ALA A 150 21.95 9.59 17.30
N ASP A 151 20.70 9.14 17.33
CA ASP A 151 20.10 8.39 18.44
C ASP A 151 20.84 7.06 18.67
N ALA A 152 21.18 6.32 17.61
CA ALA A 152 22.03 5.13 17.70
C ALA A 152 23.44 5.44 18.24
N LYS A 153 24.09 6.50 17.75
CA LYS A 153 25.41 6.95 18.23
C LYS A 153 25.39 7.29 19.72
N SER A 154 24.32 7.91 20.21
CA SER A 154 24.17 8.22 21.64
C SER A 154 24.14 6.97 22.54
N ARG A 155 23.80 5.81 21.96
CA ARG A 155 23.80 4.49 22.62
C ARG A 155 25.02 3.63 22.28
N GLY A 156 26.04 4.18 21.64
CA GLY A 156 27.27 3.47 21.26
C GLY A 156 27.21 2.75 19.91
N GLY A 157 26.23 3.05 19.06
CA GLY A 157 26.16 2.56 17.67
C GLY A 157 26.81 3.50 16.64
N PRO A 158 26.66 3.23 15.32
CA PRO A 158 26.04 2.03 14.74
C PRO A 158 26.82 0.76 15.09
N THR A 159 26.12 -0.36 15.23
CA THR A 159 26.73 -1.66 15.52
C THR A 159 27.38 -2.20 14.26
N ARG A 160 28.67 -2.55 14.33
CA ARG A 160 29.37 -3.25 13.26
C ARG A 160 29.38 -4.74 13.55
N HIS A 161 28.78 -5.51 12.67
CA HIS A 161 28.72 -6.95 12.80
C HIS A 161 29.81 -7.63 11.95
N THR A 162 30.33 -8.76 12.43
CA THR A 162 31.10 -9.71 11.63
C THR A 162 30.19 -10.87 11.23
N TYR A 163 30.69 -11.83 10.43
CA TYR A 163 29.91 -13.03 10.11
C TYR A 163 29.52 -13.83 11.37
N GLU A 164 30.35 -13.77 12.42
CA GLU A 164 30.10 -14.41 13.70
C GLU A 164 28.98 -13.71 14.47
N THR A 165 28.98 -12.37 14.51
CA THR A 165 28.08 -11.57 15.34
C THR A 165 26.80 -11.10 14.65
N MET A 166 26.70 -11.22 13.32
CA MET A 166 25.55 -10.72 12.56
C MET A 166 24.23 -11.35 13.03
N PRO A 167 23.13 -10.57 13.04
CA PRO A 167 21.80 -11.07 13.32
C PRO A 167 21.45 -12.24 12.39
N LYS A 168 21.02 -13.36 12.97
CA LYS A 168 20.69 -14.59 12.23
C LYS A 168 19.32 -14.50 11.55
N TRP A 169 19.18 -13.54 10.63
CA TRP A 169 17.96 -13.30 9.85
C TRP A 169 17.94 -14.08 8.53
N ASP A 170 19.01 -14.78 8.20
CA ASP A 170 19.13 -15.62 7.01
C ASP A 170 18.01 -16.67 6.91
N GLY A 171 17.19 -16.56 5.86
CA GLY A 171 16.13 -17.53 5.61
C GLY A 171 14.94 -16.98 4.82
N THR A 172 13.84 -17.71 4.92
CA THR A 172 12.54 -17.40 4.28
C THR A 172 11.57 -16.79 5.28
N TYR A 173 10.72 -15.90 4.76
CA TYR A 173 9.78 -15.12 5.53
C TYR A 173 8.38 -15.18 4.94
N GLY A 174 7.42 -15.52 5.79
CA GLY A 174 5.99 -15.49 5.47
C GLY A 174 5.34 -14.19 5.92
N GLU A 175 4.13 -13.95 5.44
CA GLU A 175 3.25 -12.95 6.02
C GLU A 175 2.57 -13.56 7.25
N TYR A 176 2.43 -12.80 8.34
CA TYR A 176 1.63 -13.22 9.49
C TYR A 176 0.22 -12.70 9.37
N VAL A 177 -0.68 -13.59 8.95
CA VAL A 177 -2.10 -13.27 8.73
C VAL A 177 -3.03 -14.19 9.53
N PRO A 178 -2.78 -14.46 10.83
CA PRO A 178 -3.58 -15.41 11.61
C PRO A 178 -5.06 -15.02 11.68
N GLN A 179 -5.36 -13.74 11.48
CA GLN A 179 -6.71 -13.19 11.47
C GLN A 179 -6.97 -12.36 10.20
N GLY A 180 -6.09 -12.40 9.18
CA GLY A 180 -6.20 -11.56 7.98
C GLY A 180 -5.05 -10.57 7.82
N ARG A 181 -5.03 -9.87 6.68
CA ARG A 181 -3.96 -8.92 6.32
C ARG A 181 -4.04 -7.69 7.21
N ARG A 182 -2.87 -7.29 7.73
CA ARG A 182 -2.74 -6.23 8.73
C ARG A 182 -2.27 -4.91 8.14
N VAL A 183 -2.64 -4.55 6.91
CA VAL A 183 -1.92 -3.50 6.17
C VAL A 183 -2.91 -2.58 5.45
N TRP A 184 -3.00 -1.33 5.90
CA TRP A 184 -3.97 -0.37 5.37
C TRP A 184 -3.70 -0.01 3.90
N ASN A 185 -2.44 -0.05 3.47
CA ASN A 185 -2.03 0.33 2.11
C ASN A 185 -2.47 -0.68 1.04
N TYR A 186 -3.17 -1.75 1.42
CA TYR A 186 -3.96 -2.58 0.50
C TYR A 186 -5.33 -1.94 0.15
N SER A 187 -5.71 -0.85 0.81
CA SER A 187 -6.88 -0.02 0.50
C SER A 187 -8.21 -0.78 0.58
N CYS A 188 -8.28 -1.85 1.38
CA CYS A 188 -9.52 -2.59 1.70
C CYS A 188 -10.27 -2.05 2.92
N ALA A 189 -9.53 -1.43 3.84
CA ALA A 189 -10.06 -0.97 5.12
C ALA A 189 -10.39 0.53 5.13
N ASN A 190 -9.99 1.26 4.09
CA ASN A 190 -10.13 2.72 3.99
C ASN A 190 -11.25 3.12 3.04
N GLN A 191 -12.05 4.10 3.42
CA GLN A 191 -12.89 4.83 2.47
C GLN A 191 -12.01 5.63 1.50
N VAL A 192 -12.47 5.80 0.25
CA VAL A 192 -11.73 6.59 -0.75
C VAL A 192 -11.39 8.00 -0.26
N PRO A 193 -12.31 8.78 0.34
CA PRO A 193 -12.00 10.12 0.88
C PRO A 193 -10.85 10.14 1.88
N THR A 194 -10.70 9.09 2.69
CA THR A 194 -9.65 8.98 3.70
C THR A 194 -8.28 8.87 3.04
N LEU A 195 -8.13 8.04 2.00
CA LEU A 195 -6.88 8.01 1.25
C LEU A 195 -6.66 9.28 0.43
N LEU A 196 -7.70 9.85 -0.19
CA LEU A 196 -7.58 11.14 -0.88
C LEU A 196 -7.12 12.25 0.07
N SER A 197 -7.49 12.20 1.35
CA SER A 197 -7.03 13.19 2.32
C SER A 197 -5.50 13.20 2.42
N LEU A 198 -4.83 12.06 2.24
CA LEU A 198 -3.38 11.90 2.37
C LEU A 198 -2.61 12.56 1.23
N LEU A 199 -3.29 13.00 0.17
CA LEU A 199 -2.68 13.40 -1.09
C LEU A 199 -2.80 14.89 -1.35
N THR A 200 -1.81 15.43 -2.07
CA THR A 200 -1.89 16.75 -2.69
C THR A 200 -2.99 16.79 -3.75
N PRO A 201 -3.51 17.98 -4.12
CA PRO A 201 -4.60 18.10 -5.09
C PRO A 201 -4.38 17.38 -6.41
N GLU A 202 -3.17 17.44 -6.95
CA GLU A 202 -2.83 16.75 -8.19
C GLU A 202 -2.92 15.23 -8.02
N TYR A 203 -2.35 14.69 -6.94
CA TYR A 203 -2.36 13.25 -6.69
C TYR A 203 -3.74 12.72 -6.27
N GLN A 204 -4.60 13.56 -5.69
CA GLN A 204 -6.03 13.24 -5.53
C GLN A 204 -6.68 12.97 -6.89
N GLN A 205 -6.47 13.86 -7.86
CA GLN A 205 -7.01 13.70 -9.22
C GLN A 205 -6.46 12.44 -9.89
N ARG A 206 -5.16 12.15 -9.76
CA ARG A 206 -4.53 10.94 -10.31
C ARG A 206 -5.14 9.66 -9.73
N MET A 207 -5.35 9.64 -8.41
CA MET A 207 -6.02 8.52 -7.74
C MET A 207 -7.49 8.37 -8.16
N VAL A 208 -8.24 9.48 -8.25
CA VAL A 208 -9.64 9.47 -8.72
C VAL A 208 -9.72 8.90 -10.14
N ARG A 209 -8.84 9.34 -11.04
CA ARG A 209 -8.78 8.80 -12.41
C ARG A 209 -8.61 7.30 -12.41
N GLN A 210 -7.64 6.79 -11.63
CA GLN A 210 -7.40 5.36 -11.54
C GLN A 210 -8.63 4.60 -11.05
N ILE A 211 -9.24 5.04 -9.94
CA ILE A 211 -10.41 4.39 -9.37
C ILE A 211 -11.60 4.44 -10.35
N TYR A 212 -11.80 5.57 -11.02
CA TYR A 212 -12.85 5.74 -12.02
C TYR A 212 -12.67 4.75 -13.18
N HIS A 213 -11.51 4.70 -13.83
CA HIS A 213 -11.34 3.81 -14.98
C HIS A 213 -11.32 2.32 -14.60
N GLU A 214 -10.85 1.97 -13.41
CA GLU A 214 -10.93 0.60 -12.90
C GLU A 214 -12.38 0.20 -12.57
N GLY A 215 -13.17 1.06 -11.92
CA GLY A 215 -14.54 0.74 -11.48
C GLY A 215 -15.64 0.97 -12.52
N VAL A 216 -15.54 2.07 -13.27
CA VAL A 216 -16.56 2.52 -14.24
C VAL A 216 -16.30 1.90 -15.61
N ASN A 217 -15.07 2.01 -16.13
CA ASN A 217 -14.73 1.51 -17.46
C ASN A 217 -14.31 0.04 -17.50
N ALA A 218 -13.90 -0.56 -16.37
CA ALA A 218 -13.19 -1.83 -16.32
C ALA A 218 -11.87 -1.84 -17.12
N ALA A 219 -11.20 -0.69 -17.16
CA ALA A 219 -9.95 -0.50 -17.90
C ALA A 219 -8.75 -0.57 -16.95
N HIS A 220 -8.52 -1.73 -16.31
CA HIS A 220 -7.40 -1.90 -15.39
C HIS A 220 -6.06 -1.83 -16.11
N GLN A 221 -5.21 -0.88 -15.71
CA GLN A 221 -3.85 -0.72 -16.22
C GLN A 221 -2.82 -1.22 -15.20
N TRP A 222 -3.02 -2.46 -14.77
CA TRP A 222 -2.21 -3.12 -13.75
C TRP A 222 -0.84 -3.52 -14.30
N SER A 223 0.23 -3.07 -13.65
CA SER A 223 1.61 -3.32 -14.08
C SER A 223 1.90 -4.82 -14.26
N ALA A 224 1.40 -5.67 -13.35
CA ALA A 224 1.52 -7.13 -13.45
C ALA A 224 0.90 -7.72 -14.72
N SER A 225 -0.17 -7.11 -15.26
CA SER A 225 -0.83 -7.60 -16.48
C SER A 225 0.10 -7.48 -17.69
N TYR A 226 0.91 -6.43 -17.73
CA TYR A 226 1.75 -6.10 -18.89
C TYR A 226 3.24 -6.46 -18.69
N CYS A 227 3.57 -7.18 -17.61
CA CYS A 227 4.94 -7.41 -17.17
C CYS A 227 5.74 -6.11 -16.98
N TRP A 228 5.05 -5.03 -16.60
CA TRP A 228 5.73 -3.79 -16.21
C TRP A 228 6.28 -3.90 -14.80
N PRO A 229 7.27 -3.08 -14.44
CA PRO A 229 7.77 -3.00 -13.08
C PRO A 229 6.63 -2.76 -12.09
N GLU A 230 6.69 -3.46 -10.98
CA GLU A 230 5.63 -3.41 -9.95
C GLU A 230 5.71 -2.14 -9.10
N GLY A 231 6.90 -1.56 -9.01
CA GLY A 231 7.16 -0.34 -8.25
C GLY A 231 7.35 -0.57 -6.75
N PHE A 232 8.06 0.36 -6.12
CA PHE A 232 8.50 0.26 -4.73
C PHE A 232 7.38 -0.02 -3.71
N MET A 233 6.25 0.68 -3.80
CA MET A 233 5.17 0.57 -2.79
C MET A 233 4.40 -0.77 -2.86
N ARG A 234 4.42 -1.47 -4.01
CA ARG A 234 3.67 -2.72 -4.22
C ARG A 234 4.15 -3.86 -3.32
N GLN A 235 5.38 -3.80 -2.83
CA GLN A 235 5.92 -4.81 -1.90
C GLN A 235 5.18 -4.84 -0.56
N TRP A 236 4.50 -3.75 -0.17
CA TRP A 236 3.64 -3.70 1.02
C TRP A 236 2.16 -3.96 0.74
N ALA A 237 1.77 -4.30 -0.49
CA ALA A 237 0.39 -4.56 -0.88
C ALA A 237 0.19 -6.03 -1.31
N THR A 238 -0.56 -6.30 -2.38
CA THR A 238 -0.69 -7.63 -3.01
C THR A 238 0.38 -7.96 -4.03
N GLY A 239 1.32 -7.05 -4.28
CA GLY A 239 2.38 -7.27 -5.25
C GLY A 239 3.42 -8.31 -4.80
N PRO A 240 4.39 -8.60 -5.66
CA PRO A 240 5.55 -9.37 -5.26
C PRO A 240 6.28 -8.66 -4.13
N LYS A 241 6.66 -9.44 -3.11
CA LYS A 241 7.28 -8.96 -1.89
C LYS A 241 8.52 -9.77 -1.60
N PRO A 242 9.51 -9.18 -0.92
CA PRO A 242 10.64 -9.97 -0.48
C PRO A 242 10.15 -11.02 0.51
N SER A 243 10.56 -12.26 0.27
CA SER A 243 10.23 -13.43 1.07
C SER A 243 11.49 -14.17 1.53
N ARG A 244 12.66 -13.62 1.22
CA ARG A 244 13.97 -14.19 1.50
C ARG A 244 14.92 -13.07 1.87
N ILE A 245 15.75 -13.31 2.88
CA ILE A 245 16.76 -12.36 3.35
C ILE A 245 18.10 -13.08 3.41
N ILE A 246 19.14 -12.42 2.88
CA ILE A 246 20.54 -12.78 3.08
C ILE A 246 21.20 -11.62 3.83
N VAL A 247 21.91 -11.93 4.91
CA VAL A 247 22.65 -10.93 5.69
C VAL A 247 24.14 -11.19 5.56
N THR A 248 24.90 -10.12 5.28
CA THR A 248 26.36 -10.11 5.40
C THR A 248 26.80 -8.90 6.24
N PRO A 249 28.07 -8.83 6.65
CA PRO A 249 28.62 -7.65 7.31
C PRO A 249 28.53 -6.35 6.49
N GLU A 250 28.42 -6.44 5.15
CA GLU A 250 28.50 -5.28 4.25
C GLU A 250 27.17 -4.97 3.56
N ILE A 251 26.34 -5.99 3.32
CA ILE A 251 25.06 -5.83 2.63
C ILE A 251 23.96 -6.68 3.25
N VAL A 252 22.72 -6.22 3.10
CA VAL A 252 21.52 -7.03 3.33
C VAL A 252 20.74 -7.13 2.03
N THR A 253 20.45 -8.35 1.59
CA THR A 253 19.74 -8.60 0.34
C THR A 253 18.34 -9.13 0.63
N PHE A 254 17.33 -8.42 0.15
CA PHE A 254 15.95 -8.84 0.16
C PHE A 254 15.57 -9.39 -1.21
N MET A 255 15.00 -10.59 -1.26
CA MET A 255 14.64 -11.26 -2.52
C MET A 255 13.22 -11.80 -2.49
N GLY A 256 12.55 -11.72 -3.63
CA GLY A 256 11.22 -12.27 -3.87
C GLY A 256 11.05 -12.62 -5.35
N SER A 257 9.82 -12.98 -5.72
CA SER A 257 9.49 -13.19 -7.14
C SER A 257 9.55 -11.84 -7.87
N GLY A 258 10.45 -11.67 -8.85
CA GLY A 258 10.55 -10.42 -9.62
C GLY A 258 10.97 -9.16 -8.83
N ILE A 259 11.45 -9.31 -7.59
CA ILE A 259 11.94 -8.21 -6.75
C ILE A 259 13.24 -8.61 -6.05
N TRP A 260 14.23 -7.74 -6.12
CA TRP A 260 15.44 -7.82 -5.31
C TRP A 260 15.84 -6.40 -4.88
N ARG A 261 16.26 -6.26 -3.61
CA ARG A 261 16.76 -5.00 -3.06
C ARG A 261 18.04 -5.29 -2.30
N ILE A 262 19.04 -4.45 -2.50
CA ILE A 262 20.31 -4.51 -1.78
C ILE A 262 20.40 -3.28 -0.90
N VAL A 263 20.65 -3.51 0.38
CA VAL A 263 20.98 -2.48 1.36
C VAL A 263 22.49 -2.43 1.47
N GLN A 264 23.10 -1.30 1.13
CA GLN A 264 24.52 -1.07 1.39
C GLN A 264 24.70 -0.54 2.81
N LEU A 265 25.43 -1.27 3.65
CA LEU A 265 25.62 -0.89 5.04
C LEU A 265 26.68 0.22 5.19
N ASP A 266 26.50 1.05 6.23
CA ASP A 266 27.43 2.08 6.69
C ASP A 266 27.83 3.12 5.63
N LYS A 267 26.91 3.42 4.70
CA LYS A 267 27.04 4.55 3.77
C LYS A 267 26.47 5.83 4.38
N GLU A 268 27.05 6.98 4.03
CA GLU A 268 26.60 8.29 4.53
C GLU A 268 25.29 8.75 3.88
N SER A 269 25.11 8.43 2.59
CA SER A 269 23.90 8.70 1.83
C SER A 269 23.72 7.67 0.72
N PRO A 270 22.50 7.46 0.23
CA PRO A 270 22.29 6.82 -1.06
C PRO A 270 23.15 7.50 -2.14
N PRO A 271 23.64 6.74 -3.13
CA PRO A 271 24.35 7.33 -4.25
C PRO A 271 23.45 8.33 -4.97
N ARG A 272 24.06 9.36 -5.58
CA ARG A 272 23.34 10.17 -6.56
C ARG A 272 23.07 9.30 -7.77
N ALA A 273 21.81 9.15 -8.15
CA ALA A 273 21.45 8.47 -9.39
C ALA A 273 21.15 9.49 -10.48
N ASP A 274 21.75 9.29 -11.66
CA ASP A 274 21.40 10.05 -12.86
C ASP A 274 20.07 9.56 -13.47
N VAL A 275 19.65 8.33 -13.12
CA VAL A 275 18.39 7.72 -13.55
C VAL A 275 17.72 7.05 -12.34
N PRO A 276 16.43 7.36 -12.04
CA PRO A 276 15.71 6.70 -10.96
C PRO A 276 15.65 5.18 -11.13
N GLN A 277 15.62 4.46 -10.01
CA GLN A 277 15.53 3.01 -9.96
C GLN A 277 14.12 2.58 -9.52
N TRP A 278 13.59 1.50 -10.08
CA TRP A 278 12.24 0.99 -9.75
C TRP A 278 11.99 0.74 -8.26
N TYR A 279 13.04 0.34 -7.54
CA TYR A 279 13.02 0.11 -6.10
C TYR A 279 13.95 1.04 -5.31
N GLY A 280 14.51 2.06 -5.98
CA GLY A 280 15.46 3.00 -5.40
C GLY A 280 16.81 2.41 -5.00
N ASP A 281 17.67 3.27 -4.49
CA ASP A 281 18.94 2.92 -3.88
C ASP A 281 18.79 2.91 -2.36
N THR A 282 19.17 1.80 -1.71
CA THR A 282 18.99 1.64 -0.27
C THR A 282 20.32 1.58 0.47
N ILE A 283 20.46 2.42 1.49
CA ILE A 283 21.54 2.34 2.47
C ILE A 283 20.97 1.98 3.84
N GLY A 284 21.81 1.52 4.74
CA GLY A 284 21.37 1.29 6.11
C GLY A 284 22.51 1.13 7.11
N PHE A 285 22.12 0.99 8.38
CA PHE A 285 23.02 0.67 9.46
C PHE A 285 22.31 -0.19 10.50
N TRP A 286 23.09 -0.94 11.26
CA TRP A 286 22.59 -1.66 12.42
C TRP A 286 22.65 -0.76 13.65
N ASP A 287 21.60 -0.75 14.46
CA ASP A 287 21.74 -0.41 15.88
C ASP A 287 21.26 -1.61 16.70
N LYS A 288 22.24 -2.28 17.31
CA LYS A 288 22.15 -3.63 17.85
C LYS A 288 21.69 -4.62 16.77
N ASP A 289 20.58 -5.31 17.00
CA ASP A 289 20.02 -6.30 16.07
C ASP A 289 18.93 -5.72 15.16
N ALA A 290 18.65 -4.41 15.23
CA ALA A 290 17.66 -3.77 14.36
C ALA A 290 18.33 -3.04 13.20
N LEU A 291 17.80 -3.26 11.99
CA LEU A 291 18.27 -2.69 10.74
C LEU A 291 17.47 -1.43 10.41
N ILE A 292 18.16 -0.30 10.29
CA ILE A 292 17.58 0.98 9.89
C ILE A 292 18.03 1.26 8.47
N MET A 293 17.09 1.58 7.58
CA MET A 293 17.34 1.78 6.16
C MET A 293 16.76 3.11 5.68
N TRP A 294 17.42 3.70 4.69
CA TRP A 294 16.91 4.83 3.91
C TRP A 294 17.02 4.48 2.42
N THR A 295 15.90 4.59 1.73
CA THR A 295 15.80 4.45 0.28
C THR A 295 15.46 5.77 -0.38
N SER A 296 16.20 6.13 -1.42
CA SER A 296 15.95 7.28 -2.29
C SER A 296 16.05 6.89 -3.77
N ASN A 297 15.94 7.87 -4.68
CA ASN A 297 16.00 7.66 -6.14
C ASN A 297 14.95 6.66 -6.65
N ILE A 298 13.78 6.61 -6.01
CA ILE A 298 12.70 5.70 -6.38
C ILE A 298 12.00 6.27 -7.61
N GLN A 299 11.87 5.47 -8.67
CA GLN A 299 11.08 5.81 -9.85
C GLN A 299 9.61 6.02 -9.45
N GLY A 300 9.09 7.19 -9.81
CA GLY A 300 7.68 7.54 -9.70
C GLY A 300 6.84 6.56 -10.50
N TRP A 301 5.80 6.01 -9.88
CA TRP A 301 5.04 4.92 -10.44
C TRP A 301 3.64 4.81 -9.83
N ASN A 302 2.94 3.71 -10.09
CA ASN A 302 1.62 3.40 -9.54
C ASN A 302 1.59 2.09 -8.74
N GLN A 303 0.48 1.87 -8.05
CA GLN A 303 0.13 0.57 -7.49
C GLN A 303 -1.34 0.28 -7.77
N HIS A 304 -1.75 -0.97 -7.61
CA HIS A 304 -3.13 -1.37 -7.83
C HIS A 304 -4.07 -0.67 -6.84
N SER A 305 -5.20 -0.17 -7.33
CA SER A 305 -6.29 0.34 -6.50
C SER A 305 -5.91 1.46 -5.51
N SER A 306 -4.84 2.22 -5.75
CA SER A 306 -4.39 3.25 -4.81
C SER A 306 -3.67 4.39 -5.54
N TRP A 307 -3.07 5.32 -4.80
CA TRP A 307 -2.42 6.49 -5.38
C TRP A 307 -1.07 6.16 -6.02
N GLU A 308 -0.71 6.96 -7.02
CA GLU A 308 0.62 7.04 -7.62
C GLU A 308 1.60 7.78 -6.71
N TRP A 309 2.90 7.56 -6.87
CA TRP A 309 3.95 8.32 -6.18
C TRP A 309 4.88 9.02 -7.17
N SER A 310 5.59 10.05 -6.70
CA SER A 310 6.53 10.84 -7.50
C SER A 310 7.95 10.26 -7.48
N ASN A 311 8.83 10.85 -8.28
CA ASN A 311 10.28 10.60 -8.21
C ASN A 311 10.93 11.15 -6.91
N LYS A 312 10.18 11.91 -6.10
CA LYS A 312 10.61 12.38 -4.77
C LYS A 312 10.18 11.45 -3.64
N LEU A 313 9.63 10.27 -3.97
CA LEU A 313 9.39 9.25 -2.96
C LEU A 313 10.72 8.82 -2.34
N GLU A 314 10.78 8.90 -1.03
CA GLU A 314 11.83 8.31 -0.19
C GLU A 314 11.18 7.50 0.93
N ALA A 315 11.90 6.51 1.44
CA ALA A 315 11.42 5.67 2.51
C ALA A 315 12.45 5.50 3.62
N ILE A 316 11.98 5.55 4.86
CA ILE A 316 12.70 5.08 6.05
C ILE A 316 12.09 3.77 6.48
N GLU A 317 12.93 2.77 6.69
CA GLU A 317 12.49 1.44 7.10
C GLU A 317 13.24 1.02 8.36
N ILE A 318 12.50 0.60 9.39
CA ILE A 318 13.04 0.15 10.67
C ILE A 318 12.59 -1.28 10.87
N LEU A 319 13.53 -2.22 10.78
CA LEU A 319 13.29 -3.64 10.96
C LEU A 319 13.82 -4.06 12.33
N THR A 320 12.93 -4.58 13.17
CA THR A 320 13.25 -4.99 14.55
C THR A 320 12.99 -6.49 14.72
N PRO A 321 13.93 -7.25 15.31
CA PRO A 321 13.73 -8.68 15.51
C PRO A 321 12.66 -8.94 16.57
N VAL A 322 11.79 -9.88 16.28
CA VAL A 322 10.74 -10.34 17.20
C VAL A 322 11.15 -11.69 17.76
N ARG A 323 11.03 -11.83 19.09
CA ARG A 323 11.36 -13.04 19.83
C ARG A 323 10.17 -13.48 20.67
N ASP A 324 9.99 -14.78 20.84
CA ASP A 324 9.00 -15.32 21.77
C ASP A 324 9.45 -15.18 23.24
N THR A 325 8.62 -15.62 24.18
CA THR A 325 8.91 -15.57 25.63
C THR A 325 10.15 -16.36 26.05
N ALA A 326 10.60 -17.31 25.23
CA ALA A 326 11.82 -18.08 25.45
C ALA A 326 13.05 -17.44 24.77
N GLY A 327 12.89 -16.29 24.11
CA GLY A 327 13.96 -15.57 23.42
C GLY A 327 14.26 -16.10 22.01
N LYS A 328 13.49 -17.08 21.51
CA LYS A 328 13.65 -17.62 20.16
C LYS A 328 13.19 -16.58 19.14
N PHE A 329 14.00 -16.36 18.11
CA PHE A 329 13.63 -15.50 16.99
C PHE A 329 12.46 -16.09 16.21
N ILE A 330 11.41 -15.31 16.01
CA ILE A 330 10.17 -15.73 15.33
C ILE A 330 9.82 -14.87 14.11
N GLY A 331 10.50 -13.75 13.92
CA GLY A 331 10.21 -12.86 12.78
C GLY A 331 10.78 -11.47 12.95
N ILE A 332 10.32 -10.57 12.08
CA ILE A 332 10.74 -9.18 12.02
C ILE A 332 9.49 -8.30 11.99
N ASP A 333 9.44 -7.31 12.87
CA ASP A 333 8.55 -6.17 12.72
C ASP A 333 9.22 -5.17 11.78
N TRP A 334 8.52 -4.81 10.72
CA TRP A 334 8.98 -3.95 9.64
C TRP A 334 8.09 -2.71 9.58
N GLU A 335 8.64 -1.63 10.09
CA GLU A 335 8.04 -0.31 10.01
C GLU A 335 8.59 0.44 8.80
N ALA A 336 7.72 0.98 7.95
CA ALA A 336 8.10 1.79 6.80
C ALA A 336 7.40 3.15 6.89
N ILE A 337 8.16 4.23 6.68
CA ILE A 337 7.68 5.61 6.64
C ILE A 337 8.01 6.18 5.26
N PHE A 338 6.99 6.72 4.60
CA PHE A 338 7.09 7.21 3.23
C PHE A 338 7.00 8.74 3.22
N TYR A 339 7.96 9.35 2.53
CA TYR A 339 8.08 10.78 2.32
C TYR A 339 7.95 11.04 0.82
N ASP A 340 7.00 11.89 0.43
CA ASP A 340 6.85 12.30 -0.97
C ASP A 340 6.25 13.70 -1.00
N SER A 341 7.10 14.70 -1.19
CA SER A 341 6.69 16.12 -1.14
C SER A 341 5.78 16.54 -2.29
N GLU A 342 5.66 15.75 -3.35
CA GLU A 342 4.76 16.03 -4.48
C GLU A 342 3.43 15.30 -4.32
N ALA A 343 3.46 14.04 -3.87
CA ALA A 343 2.26 13.22 -3.77
C ALA A 343 1.52 13.35 -2.44
N LEU A 344 2.26 13.39 -1.32
CA LEU A 344 1.69 13.27 0.01
C LEU A 344 1.52 14.65 0.67
N ALA A 345 0.36 14.87 1.28
CA ALA A 345 0.11 16.04 2.13
C ALA A 345 0.92 16.00 3.43
N GLN A 346 1.28 14.80 3.90
CA GLN A 346 2.19 14.56 5.02
C GLN A 346 2.74 13.12 4.95
N PRO A 347 3.88 12.81 5.57
CA PRO A 347 4.43 11.46 5.56
C PRO A 347 3.45 10.43 6.12
N VAL A 348 3.47 9.22 5.54
CA VAL A 348 2.59 8.11 5.94
C VAL A 348 3.41 6.91 6.39
N ARG A 349 2.84 6.05 7.22
CA ARG A 349 3.53 4.92 7.86
C ARG A 349 2.77 3.62 7.66
N THR A 350 3.49 2.54 7.39
CA THR A 350 2.97 1.17 7.31
C THR A 350 3.72 0.26 8.27
N LEU A 351 3.00 -0.65 8.92
CA LEU A 351 3.55 -1.63 9.86
C LEU A 351 3.31 -3.06 9.37
N TRP A 352 4.36 -3.84 9.20
CA TRP A 352 4.31 -5.22 8.75
C TRP A 352 4.95 -6.14 9.79
N HIS A 353 4.38 -7.34 9.96
CA HIS A 353 5.06 -8.41 10.68
C HIS A 353 5.38 -9.55 9.70
N ARG A 354 6.65 -9.95 9.66
CA ARG A 354 7.14 -11.04 8.82
C ARG A 354 7.59 -12.21 9.68
N ASN A 355 6.86 -13.32 9.62
CA ASN A 355 7.27 -14.53 10.34
C ASN A 355 8.50 -15.12 9.68
N TYR A 356 9.48 -15.46 10.50
CA TYR A 356 10.52 -16.38 10.09
C TYR A 356 9.91 -17.76 9.84
N GLN A 357 10.17 -18.35 8.67
CA GLN A 357 9.66 -19.67 8.32
C GLN A 357 10.75 -20.73 8.43
N GLN A 358 11.82 -20.58 7.66
CA GLN A 358 12.86 -21.60 7.52
C GLN A 358 14.23 -20.96 7.27
N SER A 359 15.29 -21.63 7.70
CA SER A 359 16.67 -21.26 7.33
C SER A 359 16.97 -21.63 5.88
N TRP A 360 18.03 -21.06 5.32
CA TRP A 360 18.46 -21.40 3.95
C TRP A 360 18.77 -22.88 3.74
N GLY A 361 19.29 -23.58 4.77
CA GLY A 361 19.57 -25.01 4.68
C GLY A 361 18.33 -25.89 4.61
N ALA A 362 17.18 -25.39 5.05
CA ALA A 362 15.88 -26.09 5.00
C ALA A 362 14.94 -25.55 3.93
N ALA A 363 15.18 -24.33 3.45
CA ALA A 363 14.35 -23.67 2.46
C ALA A 363 14.32 -24.44 1.13
N GLY A 364 13.12 -24.58 0.56
CA GLY A 364 12.97 -25.12 -0.79
C GLY A 364 13.62 -24.23 -1.86
N ARG A 365 13.77 -24.80 -3.07
CA ARG A 365 14.40 -24.11 -4.22
C ARG A 365 13.84 -22.71 -4.43
N LEU A 366 14.71 -21.77 -4.78
CA LEU A 366 14.28 -20.50 -5.38
C LEU A 366 13.77 -20.83 -6.80
N ALA A 367 12.46 -20.79 -6.99
CA ALA A 367 11.89 -21.00 -8.32
C ALA A 367 12.21 -19.79 -9.20
N TRP A 368 12.85 -20.03 -10.35
CA TRP A 368 12.96 -19.02 -11.39
C TRP A 368 11.56 -18.55 -11.78
N THR A 369 11.34 -17.23 -11.74
CA THR A 369 10.07 -16.63 -12.18
C THR A 369 10.41 -15.55 -13.19
N GLU A 370 9.93 -15.74 -14.41
CA GLU A 370 10.04 -14.75 -15.49
C GLU A 370 8.63 -14.39 -15.94
N CYS A 371 8.37 -13.09 -16.08
CA CYS A 371 7.09 -12.63 -16.60
C CYS A 371 7.13 -12.72 -18.13
N THR A 372 6.43 -13.70 -18.68
CA THR A 372 6.10 -13.70 -20.10
C THR A 372 4.83 -12.86 -20.27
N ARG A 373 4.78 -12.00 -21.29
CA ARG A 373 3.67 -11.04 -21.46
C ARG A 373 2.60 -11.58 -22.41
N PRO A 374 1.46 -12.10 -21.89
CA PRO A 374 0.33 -12.50 -22.73
C PRO A 374 -0.68 -11.37 -22.95
N LEU A 375 -0.70 -10.34 -22.09
CA LEU A 375 -1.68 -9.25 -22.17
C LEU A 375 -1.06 -7.98 -22.75
N TYR A 376 -1.85 -7.29 -23.57
CA TYR A 376 -1.51 -6.04 -24.23
C TYR A 376 -2.66 -5.04 -24.06
N PRO A 377 -2.40 -3.72 -24.00
CA PRO A 377 -3.43 -2.69 -23.83
C PRO A 377 -4.16 -2.40 -25.16
N VAL A 378 -4.79 -3.41 -25.75
CA VAL A 378 -5.55 -3.28 -27.02
C VAL A 378 -6.82 -2.49 -26.73
N ASP A 379 -7.02 -1.39 -27.47
CA ASP A 379 -8.15 -0.46 -27.30
C ASP A 379 -8.34 0.03 -25.85
N GLY A 380 -7.25 0.15 -25.11
CA GLY A 380 -7.26 0.56 -23.71
C GLY A 380 -7.62 -0.53 -22.70
N PHE A 381 -7.79 -1.78 -23.12
CA PHE A 381 -8.10 -2.92 -22.26
C PHE A 381 -6.97 -3.95 -22.22
N ALA A 382 -6.73 -4.56 -21.06
CA ALA A 382 -5.81 -5.70 -20.93
C ALA A 382 -6.37 -6.91 -21.68
N THR A 383 -5.84 -7.17 -22.87
CA THR A 383 -6.35 -8.18 -23.80
C THR A 383 -5.31 -9.25 -24.06
N GLN A 384 -5.73 -10.51 -23.97
CA GLN A 384 -4.87 -11.65 -24.30
C GLN A 384 -4.61 -11.71 -25.80
N VAL A 385 -3.33 -11.80 -26.17
CA VAL A 385 -2.89 -11.98 -27.54
C VAL A 385 -2.38 -13.40 -27.70
N ALA A 386 -2.93 -14.13 -28.66
CA ALA A 386 -2.58 -15.54 -28.88
C ALA A 386 -1.20 -15.69 -29.54
N PRO A 387 -0.48 -16.81 -29.32
CA PRO A 387 0.74 -17.10 -30.05
C PRO A 387 0.53 -17.05 -31.58
N GLY A 388 1.37 -16.30 -32.28
CA GLY A 388 1.30 -16.13 -33.74
C GLY A 388 0.42 -14.97 -34.23
N GLN A 389 -0.36 -14.33 -33.36
CA GLN A 389 -1.14 -13.15 -33.71
C GLN A 389 -0.21 -11.92 -33.86
N VAL A 390 -0.43 -11.12 -34.90
CA VAL A 390 0.26 -9.84 -35.12
C VAL A 390 -0.67 -8.70 -34.68
N ILE A 391 -0.15 -7.78 -33.88
CA ILE A 391 -0.84 -6.56 -33.44
C ILE A 391 0.03 -5.34 -33.68
N GLU A 392 -0.59 -4.18 -33.88
CA GLU A 392 0.11 -2.90 -33.74
C GLU A 392 0.31 -2.64 -32.24
N TYR A 393 1.56 -2.39 -31.84
CA TYR A 393 1.90 -2.15 -30.44
C TYR A 393 2.83 -0.95 -30.32
N ARG A 394 2.34 0.12 -29.69
CA ARG A 394 3.16 1.25 -29.29
C ARG A 394 3.91 0.89 -28.02
N VAL A 395 5.24 0.92 -28.09
CA VAL A 395 6.09 0.75 -26.91
C VAL A 395 5.86 1.94 -25.96
N PRO A 396 5.44 1.70 -24.72
CA PRO A 396 5.25 2.77 -23.74
C PRO A 396 6.60 3.32 -23.28
N ASP A 397 6.63 4.62 -23.01
CA ASP A 397 7.69 5.22 -22.20
C ASP A 397 7.49 4.79 -20.74
N MET A 398 8.39 3.94 -20.24
CA MET A 398 8.32 3.41 -18.89
C MET A 398 8.81 4.40 -17.83
N LEU A 399 9.51 5.48 -18.19
CA LEU A 399 9.94 6.46 -17.18
C LEU A 399 8.86 7.51 -16.89
N ASP A 400 7.80 7.53 -17.70
CA ASP A 400 6.62 8.38 -17.54
C ASP A 400 5.42 7.57 -16.96
N ARG A 401 4.19 7.94 -17.32
CA ARG A 401 2.95 7.39 -16.78
C ARG A 401 2.14 6.67 -17.86
N PRO A 402 2.59 5.50 -18.35
CA PRO A 402 1.97 4.83 -19.49
C PRO A 402 0.51 4.40 -19.25
N TRP A 403 0.13 4.02 -18.02
CA TRP A 403 -1.27 3.73 -17.68
C TRP A 403 -2.18 4.94 -17.89
N ALA A 404 -1.72 6.12 -17.46
CA ALA A 404 -2.46 7.37 -17.57
C ALA A 404 -2.62 7.79 -19.03
N LYS A 405 -1.57 7.62 -19.85
CA LYS A 405 -1.65 7.89 -21.30
C LYS A 405 -2.68 6.99 -21.98
N ILE A 406 -2.76 5.71 -21.61
CA ILE A 406 -3.78 4.80 -22.12
C ILE A 406 -5.18 5.28 -21.72
N TRP A 407 -5.41 5.68 -20.47
CA TRP A 407 -6.71 6.23 -20.08
C TRP A 407 -7.09 7.49 -20.83
N ALA A 408 -6.15 8.43 -20.94
CA ALA A 408 -6.34 9.67 -21.67
C ALA A 408 -6.69 9.44 -23.14
N GLU A 409 -6.00 8.49 -23.80
CA GLU A 409 -6.19 8.18 -25.20
C GLU A 409 -7.55 7.51 -25.48
N TYR A 410 -7.99 6.57 -24.64
CA TYR A 410 -9.14 5.73 -24.96
C TYR A 410 -10.44 6.14 -24.23
N PHE A 411 -10.36 6.76 -23.06
CA PHE A 411 -11.53 6.95 -22.17
C PHE A 411 -11.83 8.40 -21.80
N GLU A 412 -10.90 9.35 -21.99
CA GLU A 412 -11.07 10.74 -21.50
C GLU A 412 -11.30 11.78 -22.60
N LYS A 413 -11.51 11.38 -23.87
CA LYS A 413 -11.62 12.33 -25.02
C LYS A 413 -12.71 13.40 -24.86
N ASN A 414 -13.77 13.10 -24.10
CA ASN A 414 -14.93 13.97 -23.90
C ASN A 414 -15.04 14.50 -22.46
N MET A 415 -13.94 14.49 -21.71
CA MET A 415 -13.87 14.96 -20.32
C MET A 415 -13.11 16.29 -20.24
N ASP A 416 -13.46 17.13 -19.28
CA ASP A 416 -12.81 18.44 -19.08
C ASP A 416 -11.53 18.30 -18.25
N ARG A 417 -10.54 17.62 -18.84
CA ARG A 417 -9.23 17.41 -18.21
C ARG A 417 -8.55 18.76 -17.92
N PRO A 418 -7.98 18.95 -16.71
CA PRO A 418 -7.20 20.13 -16.39
C PRO A 418 -6.01 20.30 -17.36
N LYS A 419 -5.76 21.54 -17.80
CA LYS A 419 -4.71 21.86 -18.78
C LYS A 419 -3.28 21.61 -18.28
N GLU A 420 -3.08 21.44 -16.98
CA GLU A 420 -1.79 21.33 -16.29
C GLU A 420 -1.55 19.93 -15.70
N GLU A 421 -1.80 18.85 -16.44
CA GLU A 421 -1.13 17.60 -16.06
C GLU A 421 0.33 17.75 -16.50
N LEU A 422 1.16 18.26 -15.57
CA LEU A 422 2.58 18.56 -15.77
C LEU A 422 3.25 17.44 -16.57
N ASP A 423 3.68 17.79 -17.77
CA ASP A 423 4.74 17.09 -18.49
C ASP A 423 5.89 16.93 -17.50
N LEU A 424 6.23 15.68 -17.13
CA LEU A 424 7.21 15.37 -16.06
C LEU A 424 8.65 15.79 -16.42
N GLY A 425 8.82 16.63 -17.44
CA GLY A 425 10.06 17.36 -17.67
C GLY A 425 11.24 16.48 -18.05
N PHE A 426 10.98 15.29 -18.62
CA PHE A 426 12.03 14.52 -19.27
C PHE A 426 12.33 15.16 -20.63
N LYS A 427 13.22 16.15 -20.63
CA LYS A 427 14.04 16.53 -21.79
C LYS A 427 15.39 15.83 -21.73
#